data_AF-A0A1Y2FDX4-F1
#
_entry.id   AF-A0A1Y2FDX4-F1
#
_cell.length_a   1.000
_cell.length_b   1.000
_cell.length_c   1.000
_cell.angle_alpha   90.00
_cell.angle_beta   90.00
_cell.angle_gamma   90.00
#
_symmetry.space_group_name_H-M   'P 1'
#
loop_
_entity.id
_entity.type
_entity.pdbx_description
1 polymer ?
#
loop_
_entity_poly.entity_id
_entity_poly.type
_entity_poly.pdbx_seq_one_letter_code
_entity_poly.pdbx_strand_id
1 'polypeptide(L)'
;MLHRSKSILFFLIIVIQLILLIEATETCNPKENTGDCSGYYLYDIDNISGEGTLYECRNNTKLCDVIENAPGYYKVTDLNYKIKIPYIQCGEGKCKKLAIKDMKNSCNKENTGELVNIQTNNGIMDGVHFCINHLNLIKFSNNTSVYLLGSNGNNNLFSNSNHDQYVLVSITYDSITPMNTTNIESNTYLINNSLYSIENDKHGNFTINKLTSSGLEAFEYVYAGFAKLINDFSKKLSKEVLSKTLLYLCQNGKCVSTSGTLKYKSSSSKVEVANCSGYCISKQGPVKCNIMNTGKAFYNSSKSKFQICVNSGNSTKDIFEFKEIRSNSTNHFITLKTIGTDYYELFVSDKGGNMVGLSTGSNYLMNKEDERNMKFLTCYQNSNHCEIKSTTLVSGYFINSESDSPNSLIYCDDYDCKTITESNGYYINSDGGIIRCNSFACELLERKEVGSSCTNHPNEVIYYNNNYNSFQYCNDTSEVDFSDKEFYITLNNINSSNLDFPTNIVSGNDTILLKVNQYSIKQVVTDNDGICINNKDHKIVTNTSCKKSKSTKFYCLSANETCTNKLNLNANANGGKLLIIFNF
;
A
#
# COMPACT_ATOMS: atom_id res chain seq x y z
N MET A 1 71.61 -16.60 25.90
CA MET A 1 70.31 -17.28 25.66
C MET A 1 69.38 -17.32 26.88
N LEU A 2 69.86 -17.27 28.13
CA LEU A 2 68.97 -17.29 29.32
C LEU A 2 68.17 -15.99 29.60
N HIS A 3 68.52 -14.85 29.00
CA HIS A 3 67.78 -13.59 29.23
C HIS A 3 66.54 -13.39 28.33
N ARG A 4 66.41 -14.10 27.20
CA ARG A 4 65.23 -13.99 26.32
C ARG A 4 64.02 -14.81 26.80
N SER A 5 64.24 -15.84 27.61
CA SER A 5 63.18 -16.72 28.13
C SER A 5 62.33 -16.07 29.22
N LYS A 6 62.91 -15.22 30.08
CA LYS A 6 62.17 -14.54 31.15
C LYS A 6 61.21 -13.46 30.65
N SER A 7 61.54 -12.79 29.55
CA SER A 7 60.69 -11.73 28.97
C SER A 7 59.41 -12.30 28.32
N ILE A 8 59.51 -13.47 27.68
CA ILE A 8 58.35 -14.17 27.09
C ILE A 8 57.42 -14.69 28.18
N LEU A 9 57.98 -15.25 29.27
CA LEU A 9 57.18 -15.73 30.39
C LEU A 9 56.45 -14.59 31.11
N PHE A 10 57.10 -13.43 31.26
CA PHE A 10 56.49 -12.25 31.86
C PHE A 10 55.38 -11.66 30.97
N PHE A 11 55.58 -11.62 29.65
CA PHE A 11 54.53 -11.24 28.71
C PHE A 11 53.36 -12.24 28.71
N LEU A 12 53.63 -13.54 28.80
CA LEU A 12 52.59 -14.56 28.88
C LEU A 12 51.78 -14.43 30.18
N ILE A 13 52.42 -14.14 31.31
CA ILE A 13 51.75 -13.91 32.60
C ILE A 13 50.94 -12.61 32.57
N ILE A 14 51.45 -11.53 31.97
CA ILE A 14 50.67 -10.29 31.81
C ILE A 14 49.49 -10.50 30.88
N VAL A 15 49.65 -11.25 29.77
CA VAL A 15 48.54 -11.57 28.86
C VAL A 15 47.53 -12.48 29.54
N ILE A 16 47.96 -13.49 30.30
CA ILE A 16 47.06 -14.36 31.08
C ILE A 16 46.38 -13.58 32.21
N GLN A 17 47.08 -12.66 32.89
CA GLN A 17 46.46 -11.78 33.89
C GLN A 17 45.53 -10.73 33.25
N LEU A 18 45.81 -10.22 32.05
CA LEU A 18 44.89 -9.36 31.31
C LEU A 18 43.65 -10.13 30.85
N ILE A 19 43.82 -11.38 30.41
CA ILE A 19 42.71 -12.27 30.02
C ILE A 19 41.88 -12.65 31.26
N LEU A 20 42.50 -12.89 32.41
CA LEU A 20 41.81 -13.18 33.67
C LEU A 20 41.19 -11.93 34.32
N LEU A 21 41.73 -10.72 34.11
CA LEU A 21 41.09 -9.48 34.58
C LEU A 21 39.87 -9.07 33.73
N ILE A 22 39.67 -9.66 32.55
CA ILE A 22 38.48 -9.45 31.73
C ILE A 22 37.29 -10.30 32.23
N GLU A 23 37.51 -11.25 33.14
CA GLU A 23 36.46 -12.11 33.71
C GLU A 23 35.99 -11.64 35.09
N ALA A 24 35.49 -10.40 35.18
CA ALA A 24 34.56 -9.98 36.24
C ALA A 24 33.91 -8.62 35.93
N THR A 25 33.45 -8.40 34.70
CA THR A 25 32.34 -7.45 34.55
C THR A 25 31.12 -8.12 35.17
N GLU A 26 30.57 -7.54 36.24
CA GLU A 26 29.34 -8.01 36.86
C GLU A 26 28.29 -8.23 35.76
N THR A 27 27.99 -9.49 35.46
CA THR A 27 26.98 -9.84 34.47
C THR A 27 25.65 -9.32 34.97
N CYS A 28 25.01 -8.44 34.20
CA CYS A 28 23.71 -7.87 34.51
C CYS A 28 22.75 -8.92 35.08
N ASN A 29 22.18 -8.63 36.25
CA ASN A 29 21.08 -9.38 36.84
C ASN A 29 19.84 -8.47 36.94
N PRO A 30 18.91 -8.54 35.99
CA PRO A 30 17.76 -7.65 35.95
C PRO A 30 16.79 -7.89 37.11
N LYS A 31 16.82 -9.06 37.75
CA LYS A 31 15.97 -9.38 38.88
C LYS A 31 16.43 -8.71 40.18
N GLU A 32 17.74 -8.63 40.37
CA GLU A 32 18.35 -8.03 41.57
C GLU A 32 18.74 -6.56 41.38
N ASN A 33 18.55 -6.01 40.16
CA ASN A 33 19.01 -4.68 39.77
C ASN A 33 20.53 -4.51 39.97
N THR A 34 21.32 -5.54 39.69
CA THR A 34 22.79 -5.52 39.81
C THR A 34 23.47 -5.58 38.44
N GLY A 35 24.67 -5.02 38.34
CA GLY A 35 25.37 -4.78 37.08
C GLY A 35 24.84 -3.58 36.27
N ASP A 36 25.48 -3.28 35.15
CA ASP A 36 25.08 -2.19 34.24
C ASP A 36 24.07 -2.70 33.19
N CYS A 37 22.85 -3.03 33.64
CA CYS A 37 21.77 -3.52 32.79
C CYS A 37 21.16 -2.41 31.91
N SER A 38 21.03 -2.69 30.61
CA SER A 38 20.37 -1.81 29.64
C SER A 38 19.51 -2.58 28.64
N GLY A 39 18.28 -2.13 28.41
CA GLY A 39 17.37 -2.69 27.42
C GLY A 39 16.54 -3.88 27.94
N TYR A 40 16.12 -4.74 27.03
CA TYR A 40 15.25 -5.89 27.35
C TYR A 40 16.05 -7.16 27.69
N TYR A 41 15.56 -7.89 28.70
CA TYR A 41 16.12 -9.17 29.16
C TYR A 41 15.01 -10.19 29.37
N LEU A 42 15.30 -11.44 29.03
CA LEU A 42 14.49 -12.58 29.44
C LEU A 42 15.23 -13.28 30.58
N TYR A 43 14.66 -13.33 31.78
CA TYR A 43 15.29 -13.94 32.95
C TYR A 43 14.40 -15.04 33.56
N ASP A 44 14.92 -15.80 34.53
CA ASP A 44 14.21 -16.94 35.13
C ASP A 44 13.74 -17.95 34.07
N ILE A 45 14.62 -18.29 33.12
CA ILE A 45 14.28 -19.09 31.95
C ILE A 45 14.15 -20.57 32.33
N ASP A 46 12.99 -21.16 32.03
CA ASP A 46 12.80 -22.60 32.05
C ASP A 46 13.61 -23.25 30.92
N ASN A 47 14.48 -24.19 31.27
CA ASN A 47 15.41 -24.78 30.32
C ASN A 47 14.73 -25.67 29.26
N ILE A 48 13.51 -26.16 29.53
CA ILE A 48 12.79 -27.08 28.64
C ILE A 48 11.96 -26.27 27.64
N SER A 49 11.13 -25.34 28.12
CA SER A 49 10.26 -24.54 27.26
C SER A 49 10.99 -23.34 26.63
N GLY A 50 12.07 -22.88 27.25
CA GLY A 50 12.73 -21.63 26.88
C GLY A 50 11.93 -20.38 27.24
N GLU A 51 10.86 -20.53 28.03
CA GLU A 51 10.02 -19.46 28.55
C GLU A 51 10.68 -18.80 29.77
N GLY A 52 10.47 -17.50 29.96
CA GLY A 52 10.97 -16.75 31.11
C GLY A 52 10.18 -15.46 31.34
N THR A 53 10.66 -14.67 32.29
CA THR A 53 10.09 -13.38 32.68
C THR A 53 10.79 -12.26 31.90
N LEU A 54 10.02 -11.36 31.29
CA LEU A 54 10.56 -10.19 30.56
C LEU A 54 10.82 -9.04 31.53
N TYR A 55 12.01 -8.45 31.41
CA TYR A 55 12.43 -7.25 32.14
C TYR A 55 12.83 -6.15 31.14
N GLU A 56 12.52 -4.89 31.45
CA GLU A 56 13.08 -3.70 30.80
C GLU A 56 13.94 -2.92 31.80
N CYS A 57 15.22 -2.75 31.47
CA CYS A 57 16.18 -2.03 32.29
C CYS A 57 16.50 -0.66 31.69
N ARG A 58 16.30 0.41 32.46
CA ARG A 58 16.52 1.79 32.01
C ARG A 58 17.89 2.30 32.45
N ASN A 59 18.71 2.70 31.47
CA ASN A 59 20.09 3.18 31.66
C ASN A 59 20.26 4.21 32.76
N ASN A 60 19.29 5.12 32.91
CA ASN A 60 19.44 6.26 33.81
C ASN A 60 19.13 5.94 35.28
N THR A 61 18.44 4.84 35.55
CA THR A 61 17.96 4.51 36.90
C THR A 61 18.60 3.26 37.49
N LYS A 62 19.26 2.42 36.67
CA LYS A 62 19.68 1.06 37.04
C LYS A 62 18.52 0.21 37.59
N LEU A 63 17.28 0.60 37.29
CA LEU A 63 16.08 -0.13 37.67
C LEU A 63 15.59 -0.93 36.46
N CYS A 64 15.24 -2.17 36.72
CA CYS A 64 14.65 -3.10 35.79
C CYS A 64 13.22 -3.41 36.26
N ASP A 65 12.25 -3.13 35.39
CA ASP A 65 10.84 -3.38 35.66
C ASP A 65 10.42 -4.70 34.98
N VAL A 66 9.64 -5.52 35.69
CA VAL A 66 8.98 -6.69 35.09
C VAL A 66 7.89 -6.18 34.16
N ILE A 67 7.90 -6.65 32.92
CA ILE A 67 6.86 -6.34 31.94
C ILE A 67 5.88 -7.51 31.88
N GLU A 68 4.68 -7.27 32.40
CA GLU A 68 3.57 -8.21 32.33
C GLU A 68 2.68 -7.92 31.11
N ASN A 69 2.11 -8.96 30.51
CA ASN A 69 1.08 -8.87 29.45
C ASN A 69 1.45 -7.97 28.25
N ALA A 70 2.71 -7.98 27.82
CA ALA A 70 3.16 -7.17 26.69
C ALA A 70 3.46 -8.05 25.47
N PRO A 71 2.43 -8.42 24.67
CA PRO A 71 2.64 -9.19 23.47
C PRO A 71 3.51 -8.40 22.49
N GLY A 72 4.44 -9.09 21.83
CA GLY A 72 5.35 -8.46 20.89
C GLY A 72 6.71 -9.12 20.78
N TYR A 73 7.57 -8.47 20.01
CA TYR A 73 8.95 -8.87 19.82
C TYR A 73 9.89 -7.85 20.43
N TYR A 74 10.92 -8.32 21.14
CA TYR A 74 11.90 -7.49 21.79
C TYR A 74 13.30 -7.90 21.35
N LYS A 75 14.14 -6.92 21.06
CA LYS A 75 15.52 -7.09 20.64
C LYS A 75 16.42 -6.79 21.82
N VAL A 76 17.29 -7.73 22.14
CA VAL A 76 18.29 -7.55 23.19
C VAL A 76 19.42 -6.67 22.66
N THR A 77 19.69 -5.57 23.35
CA THR A 77 20.65 -4.55 22.95
C THR A 77 21.98 -4.67 23.69
N ASP A 78 21.99 -5.28 24.88
CA ASP A 78 23.20 -5.61 25.64
C ASP A 78 24.08 -6.60 24.87
N LEU A 79 25.33 -6.21 24.62
CA LEU A 79 26.25 -6.97 23.76
C LEU A 79 26.59 -8.34 24.31
N ASN A 80 26.70 -8.48 25.64
CA ASN A 80 27.06 -9.74 26.29
C ASN A 80 25.85 -10.69 26.33
N TYR A 81 24.67 -10.14 26.61
CA TYR A 81 23.44 -10.93 26.70
C TYR A 81 22.91 -11.35 25.32
N LYS A 82 23.01 -10.45 24.32
CA LYS A 82 22.54 -10.68 22.95
C LYS A 82 23.17 -11.90 22.27
N ILE A 83 24.41 -12.26 22.63
CA ILE A 83 25.07 -13.47 22.13
C ILE A 83 24.28 -14.73 22.53
N LYS A 84 23.69 -14.74 23.73
CA LYS A 84 22.90 -15.86 24.25
C LYS A 84 21.46 -15.81 23.75
N ILE A 85 20.84 -14.63 23.81
CA ILE A 85 19.44 -14.40 23.45
C ILE A 85 19.36 -13.12 22.62
N PRO A 86 19.33 -13.21 21.29
CA PRO A 86 19.31 -12.01 20.45
C PRO A 86 17.93 -11.35 20.40
N TYR A 87 16.85 -12.15 20.49
CA TYR A 87 15.47 -11.70 20.42
C TYR A 87 14.59 -12.46 21.41
N ILE A 88 13.50 -11.84 21.81
CA ILE A 88 12.50 -12.36 22.74
C ILE A 88 11.13 -12.20 22.07
N GLN A 89 10.30 -13.23 22.14
CA GLN A 89 8.91 -13.21 21.68
C GLN A 89 7.99 -13.37 22.88
N CYS A 90 7.04 -12.45 23.07
CA CYS A 90 6.06 -12.49 24.14
C CYS A 90 4.64 -12.56 23.60
N GLY A 91 3.82 -13.47 24.13
CA GLY A 91 2.39 -13.59 23.82
C GLY A 91 1.53 -13.39 25.07
N GLU A 92 0.49 -14.21 25.23
CA GLU A 92 -0.45 -14.21 26.38
C GLU A 92 0.24 -14.53 27.72
N GLY A 93 0.96 -13.56 28.28
CA GLY A 93 1.61 -13.65 29.60
C GLY A 93 2.89 -14.50 29.65
N LYS A 94 3.37 -14.99 28.50
CA LYS A 94 4.59 -15.81 28.40
C LYS A 94 5.56 -15.23 27.38
N CYS A 95 6.84 -15.19 27.74
CA CYS A 95 7.91 -14.75 26.88
C CYS A 95 8.92 -15.87 26.66
N LYS A 96 9.40 -16.07 25.43
CA LYS A 96 10.38 -17.10 25.08
C LYS A 96 11.54 -16.51 24.30
N LYS A 97 12.73 -17.10 24.45
CA LYS A 97 13.88 -16.74 23.61
C LYS A 97 13.62 -17.13 22.16
N LEU A 98 14.03 -16.28 21.23
CA LEU A 98 13.88 -16.51 19.80
C LEU A 98 15.26 -16.42 19.13
N ALA A 99 15.77 -17.57 18.67
CA ALA A 99 17.04 -17.62 17.97
C ALA A 99 16.87 -17.29 16.49
N ILE A 100 17.87 -16.64 15.90
CA ILE A 100 17.86 -16.24 14.49
C ILE A 100 17.70 -17.44 13.55
N LYS A 101 18.28 -18.59 13.91
CA LYS A 101 18.20 -19.84 13.13
C LYS A 101 16.80 -20.44 13.05
N ASP A 102 15.92 -20.05 13.99
CA ASP A 102 14.54 -20.56 14.07
C ASP A 102 13.57 -19.65 13.28
N MET A 103 14.05 -18.51 12.77
CA MET A 103 13.26 -17.57 11.96
C MET A 103 13.18 -18.03 10.51
N LYS A 104 12.01 -17.85 9.88
CA LYS A 104 11.82 -18.08 8.45
C LYS A 104 12.68 -17.11 7.62
N ASN A 105 13.08 -17.52 6.42
CA ASN A 105 13.96 -16.74 5.55
C ASN A 105 13.25 -15.88 4.50
N SER A 106 11.92 -15.85 4.53
CA SER A 106 11.07 -15.09 3.62
C SER A 106 9.86 -14.54 4.37
N CYS A 107 9.21 -13.53 3.81
CA CYS A 107 7.94 -12.99 4.32
C CYS A 107 6.86 -13.25 3.28
N ASN A 108 5.79 -13.91 3.70
CA ASN A 108 4.66 -14.35 2.89
C ASN A 108 3.35 -14.15 3.68
N LYS A 109 2.22 -14.56 3.08
CA LYS A 109 0.90 -14.41 3.72
C LYS A 109 0.77 -15.25 5.01
N GLU A 110 1.50 -16.35 5.13
CA GLU A 110 1.42 -17.29 6.27
C GLU A 110 2.19 -16.85 7.51
N ASN A 111 3.22 -16.01 7.35
CA ASN A 111 4.06 -15.52 8.46
C ASN A 111 3.96 -14.01 8.67
N THR A 112 2.87 -13.41 8.19
CA THR A 112 2.53 -12.02 8.50
C THR A 112 2.37 -11.88 10.02
N GLY A 113 3.04 -10.89 10.60
CA GLY A 113 3.13 -10.68 12.04
C GLY A 113 4.28 -11.42 12.72
N GLU A 114 5.18 -12.09 11.98
CA GLU A 114 6.36 -12.78 12.54
C GLU A 114 7.68 -12.02 12.26
N LEU A 115 8.72 -12.34 13.05
CA LEU A 115 10.10 -12.00 12.70
C LEU A 115 10.68 -13.01 11.70
N VAL A 116 11.34 -12.49 10.68
CA VAL A 116 11.97 -13.26 9.59
C VAL A 116 13.43 -12.84 9.44
N ASN A 117 14.31 -13.78 9.06
CA ASN A 117 15.72 -13.54 8.85
C ASN A 117 16.05 -13.61 7.35
N ILE A 118 16.05 -12.46 6.68
CA ILE A 118 16.16 -12.37 5.23
C ILE A 118 17.63 -12.50 4.81
N GLN A 119 17.85 -13.38 3.83
CA GLN A 119 19.12 -13.52 3.12
C GLN A 119 18.99 -12.84 1.75
N THR A 120 19.97 -12.01 1.40
CA THR A 120 20.07 -11.49 0.04
C THR A 120 20.49 -12.59 -0.93
N ASN A 121 20.22 -12.40 -2.22
CA ASN A 121 20.55 -13.36 -3.29
C ASN A 121 22.03 -13.78 -3.36
N ASN A 122 22.93 -13.01 -2.74
CA ASN A 122 24.36 -13.32 -2.66
C ASN A 122 24.74 -14.12 -1.40
N GLY A 123 23.77 -14.62 -0.64
CA GLY A 123 24.00 -15.28 0.65
C GLY A 123 24.39 -14.33 1.77
N ILE A 124 24.39 -13.01 1.53
CA ILE A 124 24.67 -12.01 2.57
C ILE A 124 23.39 -11.82 3.38
N MET A 125 23.46 -12.03 4.69
CA MET A 125 22.33 -11.78 5.59
C MET A 125 21.97 -10.29 5.59
N ASP A 126 20.76 -9.95 5.16
CA ASP A 126 20.22 -8.58 5.29
C ASP A 126 19.76 -8.30 6.74
N GLY A 127 19.40 -9.38 7.44
CA GLY A 127 19.16 -9.42 8.87
C GLY A 127 17.70 -9.69 9.23
N VAL A 128 17.39 -9.44 10.51
CA VAL A 128 16.06 -9.70 11.07
C VAL A 128 15.11 -8.55 10.74
N HIS A 129 13.96 -8.92 10.21
CA HIS A 129 12.87 -8.03 9.82
C HIS A 129 11.56 -8.51 10.44
N PHE A 130 10.61 -7.59 10.56
CA PHE A 130 9.23 -7.86 10.88
C PHE A 130 8.39 -7.89 9.60
N CYS A 131 7.60 -8.95 9.45
CA CYS A 131 6.78 -9.19 8.27
C CYS A 131 5.40 -8.52 8.46
N ILE A 132 5.19 -7.31 7.93
CA ILE A 132 3.87 -6.64 7.97
C ILE A 132 2.90 -7.27 6.96
N ASN A 133 3.44 -7.63 5.80
CA ASN A 133 2.79 -8.42 4.75
C ASN A 133 3.87 -8.89 3.78
N HIS A 134 3.52 -9.77 2.84
CA HIS A 134 4.44 -10.35 1.86
C HIS A 134 5.30 -9.34 1.04
N LEU A 135 4.99 -8.04 1.05
CA LEU A 135 5.74 -6.99 0.35
C LEU A 135 6.46 -6.01 1.28
N ASN A 136 6.10 -5.97 2.56
CA ASN A 136 6.56 -4.95 3.50
C ASN A 136 7.30 -5.60 4.66
N LEU A 137 8.62 -5.55 4.57
CA LEU A 137 9.57 -5.95 5.60
C LEU A 137 10.09 -4.73 6.33
N ILE A 138 10.13 -4.78 7.66
CA ILE A 138 10.51 -3.63 8.47
C ILE A 138 11.56 -4.01 9.49
N LYS A 139 12.62 -3.21 9.60
CA LYS A 139 13.63 -3.36 10.66
C LYS A 139 13.18 -2.58 11.89
N PHE A 140 13.70 -2.97 13.05
CA PHE A 140 13.68 -2.11 14.23
C PHE A 140 14.23 -0.72 13.88
N SER A 141 13.59 0.33 14.38
CA SER A 141 13.80 1.71 13.94
C SER A 141 14.21 2.60 15.09
N ASN A 142 15.20 3.49 14.87
CA ASN A 142 15.62 4.44 15.91
C ASN A 142 14.51 5.40 16.33
N ASN A 143 13.57 5.68 15.42
CA ASN A 143 12.38 6.48 15.71
C ASN A 143 11.17 5.56 15.82
N THR A 144 10.25 5.89 16.72
CA THR A 144 8.95 5.21 16.78
C THR A 144 8.22 5.35 15.45
N SER A 145 7.95 4.22 14.83
CA SER A 145 7.15 4.10 13.62
C SER A 145 5.93 3.24 13.90
N VAL A 146 4.83 3.52 13.21
CA VAL A 146 3.55 2.86 13.42
C VAL A 146 3.09 2.27 12.10
N TYR A 147 2.71 0.99 12.15
CA TYR A 147 2.25 0.23 11.00
C TYR A 147 0.92 -0.45 11.28
N LEU A 148 0.19 -0.72 10.21
CA LEU A 148 -1.04 -1.50 10.25
C LEU A 148 -0.75 -2.95 9.86
N LEU A 149 -1.04 -3.88 10.76
CA LEU A 149 -0.96 -5.32 10.51
C LEU A 149 -2.36 -5.85 10.18
N GLY A 150 -2.51 -6.54 9.05
CA GLY A 150 -3.77 -7.19 8.70
C GLY A 150 -3.98 -8.48 9.49
N SER A 151 -5.15 -8.64 10.09
CA SER A 151 -5.60 -9.85 10.79
C SER A 151 -6.14 -10.87 9.79
N ASN A 152 -5.29 -11.36 8.88
CA ASN A 152 -5.69 -12.31 7.84
C ASN A 152 -5.82 -13.74 8.39
N GLY A 153 -6.73 -13.98 9.34
CA GLY A 153 -7.14 -15.32 9.81
C GLY A 153 -6.08 -16.23 10.43
N ASN A 154 -4.81 -15.86 10.37
CA ASN A 154 -3.69 -16.57 10.98
C ASN A 154 -3.54 -16.08 12.42
N ASN A 155 -3.48 -17.02 13.37
CA ASN A 155 -3.15 -16.76 14.77
C ASN A 155 -1.73 -16.17 14.87
N ASN A 156 -1.61 -14.87 14.66
CA ASN A 156 -0.37 -14.14 14.84
C ASN A 156 -0.30 -13.59 16.27
N LEU A 157 0.89 -13.19 16.71
CA LEU A 157 1.13 -12.73 18.08
C LEU A 157 0.27 -11.53 18.50
N PHE A 158 -0.21 -10.77 17.53
CA PHE A 158 -0.94 -9.51 17.73
C PHE A 158 -2.44 -9.65 17.48
N SER A 159 -2.91 -10.78 16.92
CA SER A 159 -4.33 -11.00 16.68
C SER A 159 -5.02 -11.31 18.01
N ASN A 160 -5.77 -10.34 18.54
CA ASN A 160 -6.72 -10.60 19.62
C ASN A 160 -7.93 -11.35 19.05
N SER A 161 -8.60 -12.15 19.89
CA SER A 161 -9.81 -12.91 19.52
C SER A 161 -11.01 -12.04 19.11
N ASN A 162 -10.90 -10.71 19.24
CA ASN A 162 -11.92 -9.76 18.83
C ASN A 162 -11.71 -9.44 17.34
N HIS A 163 -12.79 -9.50 16.57
CA HIS A 163 -12.88 -9.53 15.11
C HIS A 163 -12.31 -8.32 14.33
N ASP A 164 -11.32 -7.61 14.86
CA ASP A 164 -10.72 -6.45 14.21
C ASP A 164 -9.86 -6.91 13.02
N GLN A 165 -10.19 -6.39 11.84
CA GLN A 165 -9.47 -6.66 10.59
C GLN A 165 -8.01 -6.20 10.65
N TYR A 166 -7.67 -5.28 11.56
CA TYR A 166 -6.38 -4.63 11.62
C TYR A 166 -5.89 -4.39 13.05
N VAL A 167 -4.58 -4.44 13.24
CA VAL A 167 -3.91 -4.10 14.50
C VAL A 167 -2.84 -3.04 14.24
N LEU A 168 -2.83 -1.98 15.06
CA LEU A 168 -1.74 -0.99 15.02
C LEU A 168 -0.54 -1.52 15.80
N VAL A 169 0.62 -1.54 15.15
CA VAL A 169 1.88 -2.00 15.73
C VAL A 169 2.86 -0.85 15.78
N SER A 170 3.42 -0.60 16.96
CA SER A 170 4.50 0.36 17.19
C SER A 170 5.84 -0.35 17.09
N ILE A 171 6.78 0.23 16.34
CA ILE A 171 8.12 -0.28 16.13
C ILE A 171 9.12 0.75 16.66
N THR A 172 9.96 0.33 17.59
CA THR A 172 11.06 1.12 18.15
C THR A 172 12.41 0.48 17.80
N TYR A 173 13.49 0.97 18.42
CA TYR A 173 14.84 0.49 18.19
C TYR A 173 15.04 -0.96 18.68
N ASP A 174 14.22 -1.36 19.65
CA ASP A 174 14.36 -2.56 20.44
C ASP A 174 13.03 -3.29 20.74
N SER A 175 11.88 -2.77 20.29
CA SER A 175 10.59 -3.42 20.48
C SER A 175 9.65 -3.29 19.27
N ILE A 176 8.76 -4.27 19.13
CA ILE A 176 7.63 -4.30 18.20
C ILE A 176 6.42 -4.79 18.99
N THR A 177 5.50 -3.88 19.31
CA THR A 177 4.38 -4.13 20.24
C THR A 177 3.09 -3.52 19.70
N PRO A 178 1.90 -3.98 20.13
CA PRO A 178 0.66 -3.26 19.85
C PRO A 178 0.76 -1.81 20.33
N MET A 179 0.34 -0.88 19.50
CA MET A 179 0.27 0.52 19.88
C MET A 179 -0.86 0.71 20.90
N ASN A 180 -0.60 1.47 21.97
CA ASN A 180 -1.66 1.89 22.88
C ASN A 180 -2.62 2.85 22.16
N THR A 181 -3.86 2.40 21.96
CA THR A 181 -4.89 3.13 21.20
C THR A 181 -5.74 4.08 22.04
N THR A 182 -5.61 4.07 23.38
CA THR A 182 -6.49 4.84 24.29
C THR A 182 -6.46 6.35 24.02
N ASN A 183 -5.35 6.87 23.52
CA ASN A 183 -5.17 8.30 23.23
C ASN A 183 -5.35 8.66 21.74
N ILE A 184 -5.74 7.70 20.90
CA ILE A 184 -6.00 7.96 19.48
C ILE A 184 -7.43 8.46 19.34
N GLU A 185 -7.59 9.71 18.91
CA GLU A 185 -8.90 10.30 18.66
C GLU A 185 -9.55 9.73 17.38
N SER A 186 -10.88 9.70 17.34
CA SER A 186 -11.59 9.36 16.09
C SER A 186 -11.30 10.40 15.01
N ASN A 187 -10.72 9.95 13.89
CA ASN A 187 -10.41 10.79 12.73
C ASN A 187 -10.01 9.91 11.52
N THR A 188 -9.78 10.55 10.39
CA THR A 188 -9.05 9.97 9.27
C THR A 188 -7.55 10.06 9.52
N TYR A 189 -6.84 8.97 9.25
CA TYR A 189 -5.41 8.82 9.38
C TYR A 189 -4.79 8.33 8.07
N LEU A 190 -3.61 8.85 7.78
CA LEU A 190 -2.72 8.29 6.77
C LEU A 190 -1.78 7.30 7.47
N ILE A 191 -1.90 6.03 7.13
CA ILE A 191 -1.08 4.95 7.68
C ILE A 191 -0.39 4.24 6.52
N ASN A 192 0.94 4.29 6.48
CA ASN A 192 1.75 3.75 5.37
C ASN A 192 1.25 4.16 3.99
N ASN A 193 1.03 5.47 3.80
CA ASN A 193 0.54 6.06 2.55
C ASN A 193 -0.85 5.56 2.12
N SER A 194 -1.65 4.99 3.03
CA SER A 194 -3.05 4.61 2.77
C SER A 194 -3.99 5.27 3.77
N LEU A 195 -5.20 5.62 3.34
CA LEU A 195 -6.21 6.27 4.18
C LEU A 195 -7.03 5.25 4.98
N TYR A 196 -7.21 5.56 6.26
CA TYR A 196 -8.06 4.81 7.16
C TYR A 196 -8.90 5.77 8.02
N SER A 197 -10.15 5.40 8.29
CA SER A 197 -10.93 5.99 9.38
C SER A 197 -10.66 5.19 10.64
N ILE A 198 -10.35 5.88 11.73
CA ILE A 198 -10.27 5.29 13.06
C ILE A 198 -11.47 5.83 13.85
N GLU A 199 -12.25 4.93 14.42
CA GLU A 199 -13.29 5.26 15.38
C GLU A 199 -12.91 4.67 16.74
N ASN A 200 -12.79 5.55 17.73
CA ASN A 200 -12.51 5.20 19.11
C ASN A 200 -13.67 5.69 19.98
N ASP A 201 -14.48 4.77 20.48
CA ASP A 201 -15.56 5.15 21.39
C ASP A 201 -15.06 5.27 22.84
N LYS A 202 -15.83 5.98 23.67
CA LYS A 202 -15.48 6.17 25.09
C LYS A 202 -15.52 4.88 25.91
N HIS A 203 -16.00 3.78 25.32
CA HIS A 203 -16.07 2.45 25.93
C HIS A 203 -14.88 1.57 25.53
N GLY A 204 -13.94 2.09 24.73
CA GLY A 204 -12.72 1.40 24.33
C GLY A 204 -12.88 0.54 23.08
N ASN A 205 -14.02 0.61 22.36
CA ASN A 205 -14.12 -0.02 21.05
C ASN A 205 -13.32 0.79 20.05
N PHE A 206 -12.42 0.11 19.37
CA PHE A 206 -11.46 0.71 18.44
C PHE A 206 -11.61 0.03 17.09
N THR A 207 -12.18 0.73 16.10
CA THR A 207 -12.35 0.19 14.75
C THR A 207 -11.49 0.94 13.75
N ILE A 208 -10.95 0.21 12.78
CA ILE A 208 -10.13 0.77 11.70
C ILE A 208 -10.74 0.34 10.37
N ASN A 209 -11.16 1.32 9.57
CA ASN A 209 -11.79 1.09 8.28
C ASN A 209 -10.93 1.71 7.18
N LYS A 210 -10.58 0.92 6.16
CA LYS A 210 -9.86 1.45 4.98
C LYS A 210 -10.77 2.38 4.20
N LEU A 211 -10.25 3.54 3.79
CA LEU A 211 -10.98 4.53 3.00
C LEU A 211 -10.49 4.53 1.55
N THR A 212 -11.37 4.92 0.64
CA THR A 212 -11.11 5.01 -0.81
C THR A 212 -11.27 6.43 -1.34
N SER A 213 -11.29 7.43 -0.45
CA SER A 213 -11.41 8.83 -0.84
C SER A 213 -10.20 9.30 -1.67
N SER A 214 -10.46 10.17 -2.63
CA SER A 214 -9.48 10.83 -3.50
C SER A 214 -9.49 12.34 -3.25
N GLY A 215 -8.35 12.98 -3.48
CA GLY A 215 -8.22 14.44 -3.35
C GLY A 215 -6.88 14.89 -2.78
N LEU A 216 -6.66 16.21 -2.78
CA LEU A 216 -5.55 16.84 -2.08
C LEU A 216 -5.92 17.03 -0.61
N GLU A 217 -5.11 16.45 0.28
CA GLU A 217 -5.33 16.44 1.71
C GLU A 217 -4.09 16.92 2.48
N ALA A 218 -4.29 17.47 3.68
CA ALA A 218 -3.22 17.84 4.60
C ALA A 218 -3.21 16.95 5.84
N PHE A 219 -2.05 16.43 6.20
CA PHE A 219 -1.88 15.57 7.36
C PHE A 219 -0.86 16.16 8.34
N GLU A 220 -1.19 16.14 9.63
CA GLU A 220 -0.27 16.38 10.73
C GLU A 220 0.48 15.10 11.05
N TYR A 221 1.79 15.12 10.88
CA TYR A 221 2.69 14.04 11.22
C TYR A 221 2.72 13.81 12.74
N VAL A 222 2.38 12.59 13.18
CA VAL A 222 2.41 12.18 14.59
C VAL A 222 3.60 11.25 14.84
N TYR A 223 3.70 10.17 14.07
CA TYR A 223 4.80 9.19 14.11
C TYR A 223 5.21 8.82 12.68
N ALA A 224 6.36 8.16 12.55
CA ALA A 224 6.78 7.66 11.24
C ALA A 224 5.75 6.64 10.72
N GLY A 225 5.21 6.88 9.53
CA GLY A 225 4.15 6.04 8.95
C GLY A 225 2.74 6.32 9.45
N PHE A 226 2.53 7.31 10.34
CA PHE A 226 1.21 7.60 10.93
C PHE A 226 0.96 9.11 11.09
N ALA A 227 0.00 9.63 10.33
CA ALA A 227 -0.35 11.05 10.31
C ALA A 227 -1.86 11.27 10.37
N LYS A 228 -2.30 12.34 11.02
CA LYS A 228 -3.71 12.67 11.29
C LYS A 228 -4.23 13.70 10.29
N LEU A 229 -5.42 13.51 9.73
CA LEU A 229 -6.01 14.44 8.78
C LEU A 229 -6.34 15.80 9.44
N ILE A 230 -6.00 16.90 8.75
CA ILE A 230 -6.40 18.25 9.09
C ILE A 230 -7.59 18.63 8.19
N ASN A 231 -8.81 18.50 8.70
CA ASN A 231 -10.04 18.74 7.95
C ASN A 231 -10.71 20.11 8.21
N ASP A 232 -10.20 20.89 9.18
CA ASP A 232 -10.79 22.16 9.58
C ASP A 232 -9.78 23.32 9.55
N PHE A 233 -9.63 23.90 8.36
CA PHE A 233 -8.81 25.11 8.14
C PHE A 233 -9.48 26.40 8.64
N SER A 234 -10.70 26.30 9.19
CA SER A 234 -11.37 27.45 9.82
C SER A 234 -10.80 27.75 11.21
N LYS A 235 -10.19 26.74 11.85
CA LYS A 235 -9.45 26.84 13.11
C LYS A 235 -8.06 27.43 12.90
N LYS A 236 -7.50 27.95 13.99
CA LYS A 236 -6.15 28.52 14.01
C LYS A 236 -5.13 27.38 13.96
N LEU A 237 -4.26 27.38 12.95
CA LEU A 237 -3.11 26.48 12.91
C LEU A 237 -1.91 27.15 13.58
N SER A 238 -1.31 26.46 14.56
CA SER A 238 -0.10 26.93 15.21
C SER A 238 1.12 26.70 14.32
N LYS A 239 2.23 27.40 14.62
CA LYS A 239 3.50 27.17 13.91
C LYS A 239 4.01 25.74 14.11
N GLU A 240 3.74 25.15 15.28
CA GLU A 240 4.13 23.77 15.58
C GLU A 240 3.38 22.77 14.70
N VAL A 241 2.04 22.89 14.60
CA VAL A 241 1.23 22.02 13.73
C VAL A 241 1.68 22.15 12.27
N LEU A 242 1.89 23.38 11.79
CA LEU A 242 2.38 23.63 10.43
C LEU A 242 3.74 22.96 10.16
N SER A 243 4.67 23.04 11.12
CA SER A 243 5.98 22.40 10.99
C SER A 243 5.94 20.87 10.94
N LYS A 244 4.79 20.27 11.29
CA LYS A 244 4.49 18.83 11.19
C LYS A 244 3.48 18.53 10.07
N THR A 245 2.99 19.54 9.35
CA THR A 245 1.98 19.37 8.30
C THR A 245 2.62 19.06 6.96
N LEU A 246 2.10 18.04 6.27
CA LEU A 246 2.49 17.62 4.93
C LEU A 246 1.25 17.56 4.02
N LEU A 247 1.44 17.81 2.73
CA LEU A 247 0.39 17.66 1.73
C LEU A 247 0.52 16.32 1.01
N TYR A 248 -0.62 15.71 0.72
CA TYR A 248 -0.71 14.43 0.03
C TYR A 248 -1.80 14.50 -1.03
N LEU A 249 -1.50 13.96 -2.22
CA LEU A 249 -2.50 13.69 -3.23
C LEU A 249 -2.92 12.24 -3.11
N CYS A 250 -4.18 12.02 -2.74
CA CYS A 250 -4.78 10.72 -2.54
C CYS A 250 -5.59 10.32 -3.78
N GLN A 251 -5.44 9.06 -4.19
CA GLN A 251 -6.16 8.43 -5.27
C GLN A 251 -6.64 7.05 -4.81
N ASN A 252 -7.95 6.92 -4.66
CA ASN A 252 -8.64 5.70 -4.21
C ASN A 252 -8.07 5.18 -2.89
N GLY A 253 -7.78 6.09 -1.95
CA GLY A 253 -7.23 5.77 -0.65
C GLY A 253 -5.71 5.60 -0.58
N LYS A 254 -4.99 5.45 -1.70
CA LYS A 254 -3.51 5.49 -1.73
C LYS A 254 -3.05 6.93 -1.91
N CYS A 255 -2.10 7.39 -1.11
CA CYS A 255 -1.67 8.78 -1.12
C CYS A 255 -0.17 8.92 -1.37
N VAL A 256 0.19 9.90 -2.20
CA VAL A 256 1.58 10.27 -2.47
C VAL A 256 1.81 11.68 -1.94
N SER A 257 2.92 11.88 -1.23
CA SER A 257 3.30 13.21 -0.75
C SER A 257 3.49 14.15 -1.94
N THR A 258 2.96 15.36 -1.83
CA THR A 258 3.11 16.39 -2.85
C THR A 258 3.60 17.70 -2.28
N SER A 259 4.20 18.51 -3.14
CA SER A 259 4.52 19.91 -2.84
C SER A 259 3.36 20.82 -3.23
N GLY A 260 3.18 21.92 -2.50
CA GLY A 260 2.07 22.81 -2.75
C GLY A 260 2.01 23.97 -1.77
N THR A 261 0.80 24.50 -1.62
CA THR A 261 0.53 25.68 -0.82
C THR A 261 -0.76 25.48 -0.02
N LEU A 262 -0.73 25.86 1.25
CA LEU A 262 -1.84 25.75 2.20
C LEU A 262 -2.25 27.14 2.72
N LYS A 263 -3.51 27.51 2.51
CA LYS A 263 -4.17 28.71 3.05
C LYS A 263 -4.81 28.35 4.40
N TYR A 264 -4.49 29.12 5.43
CA TYR A 264 -4.94 28.85 6.81
C TYR A 264 -5.20 30.15 7.58
N LYS A 265 -5.90 30.05 8.72
CA LYS A 265 -5.99 31.16 9.69
C LYS A 265 -4.85 31.08 10.69
N SER A 266 -4.06 32.15 10.81
CA SER A 266 -2.98 32.22 11.79
C SER A 266 -3.50 32.50 13.21
N SER A 267 -2.62 32.43 14.20
CA SER A 267 -2.96 32.74 15.61
C SER A 267 -3.56 34.13 15.78
N SER A 268 -3.20 35.07 14.91
CA SER A 268 -3.74 36.44 14.84
C SER A 268 -5.10 36.56 14.13
N SER A 269 -5.72 35.43 13.77
CA SER A 269 -6.95 35.35 12.96
C SER A 269 -6.83 35.93 11.54
N LYS A 270 -5.61 36.23 11.08
CA LYS A 270 -5.36 36.66 9.69
C LYS A 270 -5.27 35.45 8.77
N VAL A 271 -5.75 35.59 7.53
CA VAL A 271 -5.56 34.57 6.50
C VAL A 271 -4.11 34.65 6.02
N GLU A 272 -3.42 33.54 6.12
CA GLU A 272 -2.04 33.39 5.69
C GLU A 272 -1.91 32.18 4.76
N VAL A 273 -0.76 32.10 4.11
CA VAL A 273 -0.46 31.06 3.14
C VAL A 273 0.89 30.46 3.47
N ALA A 274 0.96 29.14 3.59
CA ALA A 274 2.17 28.37 3.84
C ALA A 274 2.61 27.65 2.56
N ASN A 275 3.89 27.73 2.22
CA ASN A 275 4.48 26.82 1.22
C ASN A 275 4.86 25.50 1.89
N CYS A 276 4.51 24.39 1.24
CA CYS A 276 4.73 23.03 1.70
C CYS A 276 5.57 22.29 0.64
N SER A 277 6.89 22.25 0.81
CA SER A 277 7.83 21.49 -0.02
C SER A 277 8.45 20.38 0.83
N GLY A 278 7.60 19.47 1.29
CA GLY A 278 7.79 18.71 2.53
C GLY A 278 6.91 19.33 3.62
N TYR A 279 7.46 19.61 4.79
CA TYR A 279 6.72 20.29 5.85
C TYR A 279 6.27 21.70 5.42
N CYS A 280 5.17 22.20 5.98
CA CYS A 280 4.66 23.54 5.72
C CYS A 280 5.36 24.58 6.61
N ILE A 281 6.32 25.33 6.07
CA ILE A 281 7.29 26.10 6.90
C ILE A 281 7.24 27.62 6.71
N SER A 282 6.90 28.13 5.52
CA SER A 282 7.15 29.54 5.16
C SER A 282 5.89 30.31 4.80
N LYS A 283 5.78 31.56 5.30
CA LYS A 283 4.73 32.48 4.88
C LYS A 283 4.98 32.93 3.45
N GLN A 284 3.99 32.75 2.59
CA GLN A 284 4.02 33.21 1.21
C GLN A 284 3.25 34.52 1.07
N GLY A 285 3.97 35.60 0.76
CA GLY A 285 3.38 36.90 0.45
C GLY A 285 2.88 36.99 -1.00
N PRO A 286 2.24 38.11 -1.36
CA PRO A 286 1.92 38.41 -2.75
C PRO A 286 3.17 38.40 -3.63
N VAL A 287 3.05 37.81 -4.81
CA VAL A 287 4.12 37.75 -5.82
C VAL A 287 3.65 38.38 -7.12
N LYS A 288 4.57 38.78 -8.00
CA LYS A 288 4.26 39.12 -9.39
C LYS A 288 4.17 37.82 -10.20
N CYS A 289 3.14 37.66 -11.04
CA CYS A 289 3.06 36.48 -11.90
C CYS A 289 4.06 36.60 -13.06
N ASN A 290 5.04 35.71 -13.08
CA ASN A 290 6.11 35.60 -14.06
C ASN A 290 6.72 34.21 -13.96
N ILE A 291 7.68 33.90 -14.83
CA ILE A 291 8.35 32.60 -14.90
C ILE A 291 8.93 32.11 -13.56
N MET A 292 9.46 33.00 -12.72
CA MET A 292 10.07 32.65 -11.42
C MET A 292 9.04 32.33 -10.32
N ASN A 293 7.78 32.65 -10.57
CA ASN A 293 6.68 32.51 -9.62
C ASN A 293 5.54 31.64 -10.15
N THR A 294 5.70 31.00 -11.32
CA THR A 294 4.78 29.96 -11.79
C THR A 294 4.61 28.88 -10.71
N GLY A 295 3.36 28.41 -10.52
CA GLY A 295 3.02 27.43 -9.48
C GLY A 295 2.90 28.00 -8.07
N LYS A 296 3.35 29.24 -7.82
CA LYS A 296 3.22 29.87 -6.50
C LYS A 296 1.82 30.43 -6.28
N ALA A 297 1.21 30.04 -5.16
CA ALA A 297 -0.08 30.56 -4.72
C ALA A 297 0.03 31.54 -3.55
N PHE A 298 -0.86 32.52 -3.47
CA PHE A 298 -0.88 33.52 -2.40
C PHE A 298 -2.31 34.01 -2.15
N TYR A 299 -2.54 34.61 -0.98
CA TYR A 299 -3.83 35.21 -0.63
C TYR A 299 -3.82 36.71 -0.89
N ASN A 300 -4.61 37.16 -1.86
CA ASN A 300 -4.81 38.56 -2.17
C ASN A 300 -5.85 39.16 -1.21
N SER A 301 -5.37 39.75 -0.12
CA SER A 301 -6.24 40.33 0.92
C SER A 301 -7.14 41.46 0.41
N SER A 302 -6.71 42.22 -0.60
CA SER A 302 -7.50 43.33 -1.17
C SER A 302 -8.72 42.84 -1.96
N LYS A 303 -8.65 41.64 -2.54
CA LYS A 303 -9.73 41.02 -3.31
C LYS A 303 -10.41 39.88 -2.55
N SER A 304 -9.88 39.51 -1.38
CA SER A 304 -10.24 38.31 -0.63
C SER A 304 -10.16 37.01 -1.44
N LYS A 305 -9.17 36.91 -2.35
CA LYS A 305 -9.01 35.76 -3.27
C LYS A 305 -7.74 34.97 -2.99
N PHE A 306 -7.85 33.65 -2.98
CA PHE A 306 -6.68 32.76 -3.05
C PHE A 306 -6.35 32.52 -4.52
N GLN A 307 -5.12 32.78 -4.93
CA GLN A 307 -4.73 32.79 -6.35
C GLN A 307 -3.42 32.06 -6.58
N ILE A 308 -3.28 31.43 -7.74
CA ILE A 308 -2.05 30.78 -8.23
C ILE A 308 -1.57 31.46 -9.51
N CYS A 309 -0.25 31.65 -9.65
CA CYS A 309 0.35 32.10 -10.90
C CYS A 309 0.55 30.89 -11.85
N VAL A 310 0.01 31.00 -13.05
CA VAL A 310 0.11 29.95 -14.08
C VAL A 310 0.69 30.53 -15.36
N ASN A 311 1.36 29.68 -16.12
CA ASN A 311 1.75 29.95 -17.50
C ASN A 311 0.74 29.27 -18.44
N SER A 312 -0.28 30.00 -18.88
CA SER A 312 -1.29 29.54 -19.85
C SER A 312 -0.84 29.68 -21.30
N GLY A 313 0.47 29.84 -21.51
CA GLY A 313 1.10 29.88 -22.81
C GLY A 313 1.03 28.55 -23.57
N ASN A 314 1.79 28.49 -24.66
CA ASN A 314 2.01 27.30 -25.46
C ASN A 314 3.50 27.18 -25.81
N SER A 315 3.87 26.14 -26.56
CA SER A 315 5.26 25.87 -26.95
C SER A 315 5.96 27.02 -27.70
N THR A 316 5.24 28.03 -28.19
CA THR A 316 5.81 29.20 -28.87
C THR A 316 5.81 30.48 -28.03
N LYS A 317 5.04 30.56 -26.94
CA LYS A 317 4.84 31.80 -26.19
C LYS A 317 4.38 31.56 -24.75
N ASP A 318 5.03 32.22 -23.79
CA ASP A 318 4.57 32.29 -22.41
C ASP A 318 3.44 33.31 -22.21
N ILE A 319 2.48 32.96 -21.35
CA ILE A 319 1.39 33.84 -20.90
C ILE A 319 1.20 33.64 -19.40
N PHE A 320 1.73 34.56 -18.60
CA PHE A 320 1.65 34.49 -17.14
C PHE A 320 0.39 35.21 -16.63
N GLU A 321 -0.46 34.50 -15.91
CA GLU A 321 -1.68 35.05 -15.32
C GLU A 321 -2.01 34.47 -13.95
N PHE A 322 -2.78 35.21 -13.16
CA PHE A 322 -3.32 34.69 -11.90
C PHE A 322 -4.65 34.00 -12.13
N LYS A 323 -4.75 32.74 -11.72
CA LYS A 323 -6.04 32.03 -11.61
C LYS A 323 -6.48 31.98 -10.16
N GLU A 324 -7.79 32.05 -9.96
CA GLU A 324 -8.41 31.95 -8.63
C GLU A 324 -8.60 30.49 -8.24
N ILE A 325 -8.25 30.16 -7.00
CA ILE A 325 -8.53 28.86 -6.37
C ILE A 325 -9.87 29.03 -5.64
N ARG A 326 -10.90 28.37 -6.17
CA ARG A 326 -12.29 28.47 -5.74
C ARG A 326 -12.64 27.32 -4.81
N SER A 327 -13.61 27.55 -3.93
CA SER A 327 -14.23 26.50 -3.12
C SER A 327 -15.37 25.80 -3.87
N ASN A 328 -15.83 24.67 -3.34
CA ASN A 328 -16.92 23.81 -3.82
C ASN A 328 -16.61 22.94 -5.05
N SER A 329 -15.39 22.99 -5.57
CA SER A 329 -14.95 22.14 -6.68
C SER A 329 -13.43 21.99 -6.64
N THR A 330 -12.94 20.84 -7.07
CA THR A 330 -11.52 20.65 -7.39
C THR A 330 -11.17 21.52 -8.60
N ASN A 331 -10.18 22.40 -8.46
CA ASN A 331 -9.66 23.18 -9.58
C ASN A 331 -8.42 22.49 -10.16
N HIS A 332 -8.33 22.48 -11.48
CA HIS A 332 -7.19 21.97 -12.23
C HIS A 332 -6.51 23.12 -12.96
N PHE A 333 -5.23 23.34 -12.68
CA PHE A 333 -4.44 24.39 -13.30
C PHE A 333 -3.25 23.77 -14.03
N ILE A 334 -3.34 23.75 -15.35
CA ILE A 334 -2.25 23.29 -16.22
C ILE A 334 -1.38 24.48 -16.52
N THR A 335 -0.08 24.34 -16.28
CA THR A 335 0.90 25.38 -16.54
C THR A 335 2.00 24.84 -17.43
N LEU A 336 2.34 25.60 -18.48
CA LEU A 336 3.51 25.30 -19.30
C LEU A 336 4.78 25.51 -18.49
N LYS A 337 5.70 24.54 -18.51
CA LYS A 337 6.95 24.61 -17.75
C LYS A 337 7.89 25.66 -18.34
N THR A 338 8.16 25.58 -19.64
CA THR A 338 9.01 26.52 -20.39
C THR A 338 8.60 26.55 -21.87
N ILE A 339 8.74 27.71 -22.53
CA ILE A 339 8.66 27.84 -24.01
C ILE A 339 9.59 26.82 -24.69
N GLY A 340 9.16 26.30 -25.84
CA GLY A 340 9.91 25.33 -26.64
C GLY A 340 9.74 23.88 -26.18
N THR A 341 8.88 23.64 -25.19
CA THR A 341 8.54 22.29 -24.72
C THR A 341 7.02 22.07 -24.76
N ASP A 342 6.60 20.82 -24.86
CA ASP A 342 5.20 20.40 -24.66
C ASP A 342 5.01 19.81 -23.25
N TYR A 343 5.78 20.33 -22.29
CA TYR A 343 5.84 19.85 -20.92
C TYR A 343 5.08 20.76 -19.99
N TYR A 344 4.17 20.16 -19.23
CA TYR A 344 3.27 20.86 -18.34
C TYR A 344 3.48 20.42 -16.90
N GLU A 345 3.08 21.27 -15.97
CA GLU A 345 2.84 20.88 -14.59
C GLU A 345 1.34 21.03 -14.35
N LEU A 346 0.75 20.09 -13.60
CA LEU A 346 -0.65 20.17 -13.21
C LEU A 346 -0.73 20.46 -11.71
N PHE A 347 -1.42 21.55 -11.36
CA PHE A 347 -1.76 21.85 -9.98
C PHE A 347 -3.24 21.56 -9.74
N VAL A 348 -3.54 20.88 -8.63
CA VAL A 348 -4.88 20.46 -8.23
C VAL A 348 -5.21 21.09 -6.88
N SER A 349 -6.41 21.64 -6.73
CA SER A 349 -6.88 22.16 -5.43
C SER A 349 -7.68 21.14 -4.65
N ASP A 350 -7.80 21.34 -3.34
CA ASP A 350 -8.86 20.68 -2.58
C ASP A 350 -10.23 21.29 -2.91
N LYS A 351 -11.30 20.56 -2.58
CA LYS A 351 -12.69 21.04 -2.74
C LYS A 351 -13.00 22.25 -1.84
N GLY A 352 -12.29 22.42 -0.72
CA GLY A 352 -12.42 23.57 0.15
C GLY A 352 -11.76 24.85 -0.37
N GLY A 353 -10.93 24.76 -1.42
CA GLY A 353 -10.17 25.87 -1.96
C GLY A 353 -9.17 26.45 -0.96
N ASN A 354 -8.65 25.63 -0.05
CA ASN A 354 -7.65 25.99 0.95
C ASN A 354 -6.25 25.52 0.56
N MET A 355 -6.13 24.59 -0.36
CA MET A 355 -4.88 23.96 -0.75
C MET A 355 -4.77 23.93 -2.26
N VAL A 356 -3.55 23.97 -2.74
CA VAL A 356 -3.21 23.66 -4.12
C VAL A 356 -1.88 22.93 -4.12
N GLY A 357 -1.83 21.78 -4.78
CA GLY A 357 -0.70 20.87 -4.77
C GLY A 357 -0.37 20.42 -6.18
N LEU A 358 0.87 20.00 -6.39
CA LEU A 358 1.31 19.44 -7.66
C LEU A 358 0.76 18.02 -7.85
N SER A 359 0.25 17.71 -9.03
CA SER A 359 -0.20 16.37 -9.39
C SER A 359 0.95 15.56 -9.96
N THR A 360 1.13 14.33 -9.48
CA THR A 360 2.13 13.38 -9.98
C THR A 360 1.50 12.00 -10.10
N GLY A 361 1.81 11.25 -11.16
CA GLY A 361 1.30 9.88 -11.33
C GLY A 361 -0.20 9.77 -11.63
N SER A 362 -0.77 10.76 -12.31
CA SER A 362 -2.22 10.94 -12.47
C SER A 362 -2.63 11.05 -13.94
N ASN A 363 -3.80 10.53 -14.29
CA ASN A 363 -4.36 10.58 -15.65
C ASN A 363 -5.72 11.26 -15.66
N TYR A 364 -5.96 12.12 -16.66
CA TYR A 364 -7.18 12.89 -16.83
C TYR A 364 -7.63 12.86 -18.30
N LEU A 365 -8.95 12.82 -18.49
CA LEU A 365 -9.56 12.97 -19.81
C LEU A 365 -10.09 14.39 -19.95
N MET A 366 -9.34 15.23 -20.65
CA MET A 366 -9.63 16.65 -20.78
C MET A 366 -10.52 16.93 -21.97
N ASN A 367 -11.66 17.58 -21.72
CA ASN A 367 -12.45 18.22 -22.75
C ASN A 367 -12.10 19.71 -22.79
N LYS A 368 -11.36 20.14 -23.82
CA LYS A 368 -11.13 21.58 -24.03
C LYS A 368 -12.34 22.11 -24.79
N GLU A 369 -13.09 23.03 -24.18
CA GLU A 369 -14.43 23.51 -24.59
C GLU A 369 -14.56 23.96 -26.07
N ASP A 370 -13.46 24.11 -26.81
CA ASP A 370 -13.44 24.58 -28.21
C ASP A 370 -12.90 23.56 -29.25
N GLU A 371 -12.45 22.38 -28.83
CA GLU A 371 -11.91 21.36 -29.75
C GLU A 371 -12.70 20.05 -29.54
N ARG A 372 -13.43 19.58 -30.56
CA ARG A 372 -14.19 18.30 -30.56
C ARG A 372 -13.33 17.04 -30.31
N ASN A 373 -12.05 17.20 -29.96
CA ASN A 373 -11.10 16.14 -29.72
C ASN A 373 -10.74 16.14 -28.24
N MET A 374 -11.17 15.10 -27.52
CA MET A 374 -10.72 14.87 -26.15
C MET A 374 -9.19 14.72 -26.14
N LYS A 375 -8.54 15.22 -25.08
CA LYS A 375 -7.10 15.09 -24.90
C LYS A 375 -6.81 14.28 -23.64
N PHE A 376 -5.80 13.43 -23.72
CA PHE A 376 -5.37 12.63 -22.58
C PHE A 376 -4.19 13.33 -21.90
N LEU A 377 -4.37 13.78 -20.66
CA LEU A 377 -3.30 14.35 -19.85
C LEU A 377 -2.77 13.28 -18.91
N THR A 378 -1.48 12.96 -19.02
CA THR A 378 -0.79 12.06 -18.10
C THR A 378 0.31 12.80 -17.38
N CYS A 379 0.37 12.66 -16.05
CA CYS A 379 1.45 13.16 -15.22
C CYS A 379 2.28 11.98 -14.74
N TYR A 380 3.59 12.01 -14.99
CA TYR A 380 4.46 10.89 -14.70
C TYR A 380 4.70 10.74 -13.19
N GLN A 381 4.81 9.50 -12.72
CA GLN A 381 5.15 9.22 -11.33
C GLN A 381 6.55 9.75 -11.00
N ASN A 382 6.74 10.27 -9.78
CA ASN A 382 8.01 10.82 -9.30
C ASN A 382 8.58 11.97 -10.15
N SER A 383 7.75 12.60 -10.98
CA SER A 383 8.12 13.74 -11.82
C SER A 383 7.09 14.83 -11.69
N ASN A 384 7.51 16.09 -11.78
CA ASN A 384 6.61 17.24 -11.83
C ASN A 384 6.09 17.51 -13.25
N HIS A 385 6.17 16.50 -14.11
CA HIS A 385 6.02 16.60 -15.55
C HIS A 385 4.74 15.89 -16.00
N CYS A 386 3.96 16.59 -16.81
CA CYS A 386 2.77 16.08 -17.48
C CYS A 386 2.85 16.33 -18.99
N GLU A 387 2.26 15.41 -19.74
CA GLU A 387 2.15 15.46 -21.19
C GLU A 387 0.69 15.37 -21.62
N ILE A 388 0.35 16.16 -22.63
CA ILE A 388 -0.91 16.04 -23.33
C ILE A 388 -0.66 15.12 -24.53
N LYS A 389 -1.17 13.90 -24.47
CA LYS A 389 -1.08 12.90 -25.52
C LYS A 389 -2.32 12.93 -26.41
N SER A 390 -2.14 12.60 -27.69
CA SER A 390 -3.26 12.22 -28.56
C SER A 390 -3.89 10.94 -28.03
N THR A 391 -5.22 10.86 -28.01
CA THR A 391 -5.94 9.65 -27.59
C THR A 391 -5.59 8.44 -28.47
N THR A 392 -5.24 8.67 -29.74
CA THR A 392 -4.80 7.64 -30.70
C THR A 392 -3.44 7.00 -30.39
N LEU A 393 -2.70 7.51 -29.40
CA LEU A 393 -1.37 7.01 -29.02
C LEU A 393 -1.40 6.28 -27.67
N VAL A 394 -2.59 6.12 -27.08
CA VAL A 394 -2.78 5.61 -25.72
C VAL A 394 -3.83 4.51 -25.79
N SER A 395 -3.56 3.35 -25.20
CA SER A 395 -4.52 2.23 -25.21
C SER A 395 -4.57 1.47 -23.89
N GLY A 396 -5.74 0.89 -23.62
CA GLY A 396 -6.05 0.17 -22.38
C GLY A 396 -6.69 1.05 -21.30
N TYR A 397 -6.52 0.65 -20.03
CA TYR A 397 -7.23 1.26 -18.90
C TYR A 397 -6.31 2.07 -17.98
N PHE A 398 -6.77 3.24 -17.56
CA PHE A 398 -6.06 4.17 -16.69
C PHE A 398 -6.96 4.56 -15.51
N ILE A 399 -6.41 4.82 -14.32
CA ILE A 399 -7.20 5.36 -13.22
C ILE A 399 -7.65 6.78 -13.60
N ASN A 400 -8.95 7.05 -13.48
CA ASN A 400 -9.48 8.40 -13.69
C ASN A 400 -9.23 9.26 -12.46
N SER A 401 -8.29 10.20 -12.54
CA SER A 401 -7.90 11.05 -11.40
C SER A 401 -8.89 12.20 -11.16
N GLU A 402 -9.77 12.48 -12.11
CA GLU A 402 -10.80 13.51 -12.00
C GLU A 402 -12.05 13.02 -11.23
N SER A 403 -12.28 11.71 -11.23
CA SER A 403 -13.51 11.13 -10.71
C SER A 403 -13.45 10.93 -9.19
N ASP A 404 -14.53 11.28 -8.52
CA ASP A 404 -14.77 10.91 -7.12
C ASP A 404 -15.20 9.44 -6.96
N SER A 405 -15.55 8.76 -8.07
CA SER A 405 -15.92 7.35 -8.04
C SER A 405 -14.66 6.47 -8.05
N PRO A 406 -14.44 5.63 -7.02
CA PRO A 406 -13.21 4.86 -6.88
C PRO A 406 -13.05 3.76 -7.94
N ASN A 407 -14.13 3.41 -8.64
CA ASN A 407 -14.15 2.43 -9.73
C ASN A 407 -14.12 3.08 -11.12
N SER A 408 -13.95 4.40 -11.18
CA SER A 408 -13.89 5.12 -12.45
C SER A 408 -12.53 4.97 -13.11
N LEU A 409 -12.54 4.42 -14.31
CA LEU A 409 -11.37 4.28 -15.17
C LEU A 409 -11.56 5.12 -16.45
N ILE A 410 -10.45 5.46 -17.09
CA ILE A 410 -10.40 5.93 -18.47
C ILE A 410 -10.01 4.73 -19.32
N TYR A 411 -10.85 4.35 -20.28
CA TYR A 411 -10.53 3.33 -21.26
C TYR A 411 -10.28 3.98 -22.61
N CYS A 412 -9.13 3.69 -23.19
CA CYS A 412 -8.73 4.15 -24.51
C CYS A 412 -8.58 2.94 -25.45
N ASP A 413 -9.19 3.02 -26.62
CA ASP A 413 -8.91 2.17 -27.76
C ASP A 413 -8.22 2.98 -28.87
N ASP A 414 -7.86 2.34 -30.00
CA ASP A 414 -7.05 2.95 -31.08
C ASP A 414 -7.61 4.27 -31.66
N TYR A 415 -8.82 4.69 -31.27
CA TYR A 415 -9.49 5.86 -31.81
C TYR A 415 -10.09 6.82 -30.77
N ASP A 416 -10.48 6.34 -29.58
CA ASP A 416 -11.16 7.19 -28.61
C ASP A 416 -10.86 6.80 -27.16
N CYS A 417 -11.01 7.76 -26.25
CA CYS A 417 -10.92 7.55 -24.82
C CYS A 417 -12.24 7.93 -24.16
N LYS A 418 -12.73 7.09 -23.25
CA LYS A 418 -13.97 7.34 -22.51
C LYS A 418 -13.82 6.99 -21.04
N THR A 419 -14.57 7.71 -20.20
CA THR A 419 -14.73 7.33 -18.80
C THR A 419 -15.67 6.14 -18.69
N ILE A 420 -15.28 5.13 -17.94
CA ILE A 420 -16.06 3.94 -17.65
C ILE A 420 -16.04 3.64 -16.14
N THR A 421 -16.96 2.80 -15.68
CA THR A 421 -16.92 2.23 -14.33
C THR A 421 -16.72 0.74 -14.44
N GLU A 422 -15.74 0.22 -13.70
CA GLU A 422 -15.32 -1.17 -13.79
C GLU A 422 -15.09 -1.74 -12.39
N SER A 423 -15.33 -3.03 -12.23
CA SER A 423 -15.25 -3.73 -10.93
C SER A 423 -14.92 -5.19 -11.18
N ASN A 424 -14.43 -5.87 -10.14
CA ASN A 424 -14.19 -7.31 -10.14
C ASN A 424 -13.28 -7.78 -11.28
N GLY A 425 -12.10 -7.18 -11.39
CA GLY A 425 -11.19 -7.47 -12.49
C GLY A 425 -9.79 -6.89 -12.37
N TYR A 426 -8.92 -7.36 -13.25
CA TYR A 426 -7.65 -6.73 -13.58
C TYR A 426 -7.75 -6.01 -14.91
N TYR A 427 -7.08 -4.86 -15.01
CA TYR A 427 -7.05 -4.02 -16.19
C TYR A 427 -5.63 -3.56 -16.44
N ILE A 428 -5.21 -3.51 -17.70
CA ILE A 428 -3.84 -3.11 -18.08
C ILE A 428 -3.86 -2.02 -19.14
N ASN A 429 -2.73 -1.35 -19.34
CA ASN A 429 -2.55 -0.36 -20.38
C ASN A 429 -1.20 -0.49 -21.10
N SER A 430 -1.09 0.24 -22.22
CA SER A 430 0.10 0.31 -23.06
C SER A 430 1.34 0.86 -22.35
N ASP A 431 1.17 1.66 -21.29
CA ASP A 431 2.25 2.25 -20.49
C ASP A 431 2.78 1.26 -19.42
N GLY A 432 2.22 0.06 -19.36
CA GLY A 432 2.62 -1.00 -18.45
C GLY A 432 2.02 -0.90 -17.04
N GLY A 433 0.97 -0.11 -16.87
CA GLY A 433 0.20 -0.06 -15.63
C GLY A 433 -0.70 -1.29 -15.49
N ILE A 434 -0.76 -1.85 -14.27
CA ILE A 434 -1.75 -2.87 -13.89
C ILE A 434 -2.67 -2.26 -12.85
N ILE A 435 -3.97 -2.29 -13.12
CA ILE A 435 -5.03 -1.80 -12.26
C ILE A 435 -5.81 -3.02 -11.74
N ARG A 436 -5.95 -3.11 -10.43
CA ARG A 436 -6.80 -4.10 -9.77
C ARG A 436 -8.07 -3.42 -9.30
N CYS A 437 -9.22 -3.90 -9.73
CA CYS A 437 -10.52 -3.43 -9.25
C CYS A 437 -11.25 -4.55 -8.53
N ASN A 438 -11.72 -4.25 -7.34
CA ASN A 438 -12.70 -5.09 -6.65
C ASN A 438 -14.10 -4.44 -6.77
N SER A 439 -15.05 -4.89 -5.97
CA SER A 439 -16.42 -4.35 -5.99
C SER A 439 -16.51 -2.90 -5.48
N PHE A 440 -15.50 -2.40 -4.76
CA PHE A 440 -15.54 -1.11 -4.06
C PHE A 440 -14.57 -0.04 -4.58
N ALA A 441 -13.44 -0.45 -5.17
CA ALA A 441 -12.43 0.47 -5.69
C ALA A 441 -11.53 -0.18 -6.74
N CYS A 442 -10.93 0.67 -7.57
CA CYS A 442 -9.79 0.34 -8.42
C CYS A 442 -8.50 0.92 -7.84
N GLU A 443 -7.41 0.17 -7.87
CA GLU A 443 -6.09 0.65 -7.47
C GLU A 443 -5.05 0.34 -8.55
N LEU A 444 -4.14 1.27 -8.78
CA LEU A 444 -2.93 1.02 -9.56
C LEU A 444 -1.96 0.21 -8.69
N LEU A 445 -1.47 -0.90 -9.23
CA LEU A 445 -0.45 -1.72 -8.61
C LEU A 445 0.93 -1.17 -8.92
N GLU A 446 1.72 -0.96 -7.88
CA GLU A 446 3.13 -0.66 -8.05
C GLU A 446 3.88 -1.89 -8.56
N ARG A 447 4.98 -1.64 -9.25
CA ARG A 447 5.78 -2.71 -9.83
C ARG A 447 6.22 -3.78 -8.83
N LYS A 448 6.50 -3.38 -7.58
CA LYS A 448 6.89 -4.28 -6.49
C LYS A 448 5.74 -5.15 -5.97
N GLU A 449 4.50 -4.76 -6.22
CA GLU A 449 3.29 -5.49 -5.82
C GLU A 449 2.89 -6.56 -6.84
N VAL A 450 3.53 -6.55 -8.02
CA VAL A 450 3.20 -7.45 -9.14
C VAL A 450 4.14 -8.64 -9.12
N GLY A 451 3.54 -9.83 -9.06
CA GLY A 451 4.28 -11.09 -9.12
C GLY A 451 5.00 -11.34 -10.44
N SER A 452 5.90 -12.32 -10.44
CA SER A 452 6.64 -12.73 -11.64
C SER A 452 6.40 -14.18 -12.06
N SER A 453 5.58 -14.95 -11.33
CA SER A 453 5.25 -16.34 -11.66
C SER A 453 3.91 -16.78 -11.07
N CYS A 454 3.21 -17.66 -11.77
CA CYS A 454 1.93 -18.20 -11.32
C CYS A 454 2.03 -19.17 -10.14
N THR A 455 3.19 -19.77 -9.90
CA THR A 455 3.41 -20.63 -8.74
C THR A 455 3.27 -19.86 -7.42
N ASN A 456 3.72 -18.61 -7.39
CA ASN A 456 3.70 -17.79 -6.17
C ASN A 456 2.54 -16.79 -6.14
N HIS A 457 1.94 -16.53 -7.30
CA HIS A 457 0.86 -15.55 -7.49
C HIS A 457 -0.31 -16.15 -8.28
N PRO A 458 -0.93 -17.24 -7.80
CA PRO A 458 -2.07 -17.84 -8.47
C PRO A 458 -3.24 -16.86 -8.49
N ASN A 459 -3.98 -16.79 -9.59
CA ASN A 459 -5.15 -15.92 -9.77
C ASN A 459 -4.86 -14.41 -9.75
N GLU A 460 -3.59 -14.04 -9.97
CA GLU A 460 -3.15 -12.65 -10.06
C GLU A 460 -2.60 -12.35 -11.46
N VAL A 461 -2.55 -11.06 -11.85
CA VAL A 461 -1.76 -10.63 -13.00
C VAL A 461 -0.30 -10.52 -12.59
N ILE A 462 0.56 -11.17 -13.37
CA ILE A 462 2.01 -11.12 -13.23
C ILE A 462 2.63 -10.31 -14.36
N TYR A 463 3.83 -9.81 -14.12
CA TYR A 463 4.67 -9.29 -15.18
C TYR A 463 5.84 -10.21 -15.41
N TYR A 464 5.97 -10.66 -16.66
CA TYR A 464 7.03 -11.56 -17.06
C TYR A 464 8.17 -10.77 -17.72
N ASN A 465 9.25 -10.56 -16.97
CA ASN A 465 10.44 -9.82 -17.42
C ASN A 465 11.42 -10.71 -18.19
N ASN A 466 10.94 -11.38 -19.23
CA ASN A 466 11.80 -11.96 -20.28
C ASN A 466 11.76 -11.04 -21.50
N ASN A 467 12.46 -11.39 -22.59
CA ASN A 467 12.69 -10.58 -23.82
C ASN A 467 11.46 -9.89 -24.47
N TYR A 468 10.24 -10.13 -23.98
CA TYR A 468 8.98 -9.63 -24.53
C TYR A 468 8.21 -8.66 -23.62
N ASN A 469 8.62 -8.43 -22.37
CA ASN A 469 7.96 -7.50 -21.43
C ASN A 469 6.42 -7.59 -21.46
N SER A 470 5.87 -8.76 -21.15
CA SER A 470 4.43 -9.04 -21.28
C SER A 470 3.72 -9.18 -19.94
N PHE A 471 2.44 -8.81 -19.93
CA PHE A 471 1.50 -9.11 -18.85
C PHE A 471 0.85 -10.46 -19.11
N GLN A 472 0.69 -11.24 -18.06
CA GLN A 472 -0.03 -12.51 -18.09
C GLN A 472 -0.89 -12.62 -16.85
N TYR A 473 -1.99 -13.35 -16.97
CA TYR A 473 -2.81 -13.72 -15.82
C TYR A 473 -2.57 -15.16 -15.46
N CYS A 474 -2.46 -15.41 -14.16
CA CYS A 474 -2.33 -16.74 -13.63
C CYS A 474 -3.71 -17.33 -13.37
N ASN A 475 -4.13 -18.34 -14.12
CA ASN A 475 -5.26 -19.17 -13.73
C ASN A 475 -4.71 -20.36 -12.94
N ASP A 476 -4.76 -20.27 -11.61
CA ASP A 476 -3.97 -21.13 -10.73
C ASP A 476 -2.47 -21.08 -11.11
N THR A 477 -1.86 -22.20 -11.52
CA THR A 477 -0.46 -22.23 -11.95
C THR A 477 -0.26 -21.99 -13.45
N SER A 478 -1.34 -21.81 -14.22
CA SER A 478 -1.28 -21.69 -15.69
C SER A 478 -1.28 -20.25 -16.14
N GLU A 479 -0.39 -19.89 -17.06
CA GLU A 479 -0.32 -18.56 -17.65
C GLU A 479 -1.38 -18.38 -18.75
N VAL A 480 -2.04 -17.22 -18.74
CA VAL A 480 -3.05 -16.80 -19.71
C VAL A 480 -2.65 -15.44 -20.26
N ASP A 481 -2.39 -15.40 -21.57
CA ASP A 481 -2.02 -14.16 -22.25
C ASP A 481 -3.23 -13.24 -22.47
N PHE A 482 -3.00 -11.94 -22.38
CA PHE A 482 -3.95 -10.93 -22.86
C PHE A 482 -3.95 -10.94 -24.38
N SER A 483 -5.09 -11.27 -25.00
CA SER A 483 -5.23 -11.41 -26.45
C SER A 483 -6.20 -10.40 -27.02
N ASP A 484 -5.91 -9.89 -28.23
CA ASP A 484 -6.82 -9.05 -29.02
C ASP A 484 -8.20 -9.69 -29.22
N LYS A 485 -8.28 -11.02 -29.15
CA LYS A 485 -9.54 -11.77 -29.25
C LYS A 485 -10.06 -12.05 -27.86
N GLU A 486 -11.30 -11.68 -27.63
CA GLU A 486 -12.03 -12.02 -26.41
C GLU A 486 -12.24 -13.54 -26.28
N PHE A 487 -11.98 -14.08 -25.08
CA PHE A 487 -12.27 -15.47 -24.71
C PHE A 487 -12.60 -15.60 -23.21
N TYR A 488 -13.04 -16.78 -22.81
CA TYR A 488 -13.60 -17.05 -21.49
C TYR A 488 -12.95 -18.24 -20.80
N ILE A 489 -12.55 -18.06 -19.54
CA ILE A 489 -11.95 -19.12 -18.72
C ILE A 489 -12.72 -19.28 -17.42
N THR A 490 -12.68 -20.47 -16.83
CA THR A 490 -13.26 -20.74 -15.52
C THR A 490 -12.19 -20.67 -14.45
N LEU A 491 -12.51 -20.05 -13.32
CA LEU A 491 -11.77 -20.19 -12.08
C LEU A 491 -12.56 -21.11 -11.15
N ASN A 492 -11.94 -22.25 -10.79
CA ASN A 492 -12.59 -23.31 -10.02
C ASN A 492 -12.03 -23.37 -8.59
N ASN A 493 -12.70 -24.14 -7.73
CA ASN A 493 -12.30 -24.41 -6.36
C ASN A 493 -12.22 -23.16 -5.49
N ILE A 494 -13.17 -22.24 -5.66
CA ILE A 494 -13.27 -21.02 -4.87
C ILE A 494 -14.53 -21.02 -4.00
N ASN A 495 -14.58 -20.17 -2.99
CA ASN A 495 -15.79 -19.90 -2.21
C ASN A 495 -16.41 -18.59 -2.73
N SER A 496 -17.55 -18.71 -3.41
CA SER A 496 -18.21 -17.60 -4.06
C SER A 496 -18.92 -16.66 -3.08
N SER A 497 -19.38 -17.15 -1.92
CA SER A 497 -20.23 -16.38 -1.00
C SER A 497 -19.56 -15.14 -0.42
N ASN A 498 -18.23 -15.16 -0.30
CA ASN A 498 -17.42 -14.04 0.20
C ASN A 498 -16.42 -13.51 -0.84
N LEU A 499 -16.64 -13.83 -2.13
CA LEU A 499 -15.72 -13.46 -3.20
C LEU A 499 -15.75 -11.94 -3.43
N ASP A 500 -14.55 -11.36 -3.56
CA ASP A 500 -14.36 -9.98 -4.04
C ASP A 500 -13.18 -10.01 -5.01
N PHE A 501 -13.41 -10.60 -6.19
CA PHE A 501 -12.36 -10.86 -7.17
C PHE A 501 -11.68 -9.55 -7.59
N PRO A 502 -10.35 -9.52 -7.78
CA PRO A 502 -9.38 -10.56 -7.49
C PRO A 502 -8.75 -10.44 -6.09
N THR A 503 -9.29 -9.59 -5.22
CA THR A 503 -8.68 -9.26 -3.91
C THR A 503 -8.95 -10.30 -2.81
N ASN A 504 -10.13 -10.93 -2.81
CA ASN A 504 -10.50 -11.95 -1.82
C ASN A 504 -10.92 -13.25 -2.52
N ILE A 505 -9.95 -14.15 -2.73
CA ILE A 505 -10.18 -15.47 -3.32
C ILE A 505 -9.87 -16.51 -2.24
N VAL A 506 -10.92 -17.14 -1.71
CA VAL A 506 -10.82 -18.20 -0.71
C VAL A 506 -11.11 -19.53 -1.37
N SER A 507 -10.38 -20.60 -1.00
CA SER A 507 -10.63 -21.94 -1.53
C SER A 507 -12.04 -22.44 -1.15
N GLY A 508 -12.67 -23.14 -2.08
CA GLY A 508 -14.02 -23.70 -1.92
C GLY A 508 -14.33 -24.69 -3.03
N ASN A 509 -15.62 -24.92 -3.32
CA ASN A 509 -16.08 -25.86 -4.36
C ASN A 509 -16.82 -25.17 -5.52
N ASP A 510 -16.87 -23.84 -5.51
CA ASP A 510 -17.58 -23.06 -6.50
C ASP A 510 -16.69 -22.76 -7.71
N THR A 511 -17.36 -22.37 -8.80
CA THR A 511 -16.74 -21.92 -10.04
C THR A 511 -17.22 -20.52 -10.36
N ILE A 512 -16.33 -19.65 -10.86
CA ILE A 512 -16.71 -18.42 -11.54
C ILE A 512 -16.23 -18.41 -12.98
N LEU A 513 -16.82 -17.53 -13.78
CA LEU A 513 -16.45 -17.30 -15.17
C LEU A 513 -15.73 -15.97 -15.31
N LEU A 514 -14.60 -15.99 -16.00
CA LEU A 514 -13.79 -14.81 -16.30
C LEU A 514 -13.78 -14.56 -17.81
N LYS A 515 -13.92 -13.29 -18.18
CA LYS A 515 -13.78 -12.80 -19.55
C LYS A 515 -12.40 -12.16 -19.69
N VAL A 516 -11.63 -12.63 -20.66
CA VAL A 516 -10.29 -12.15 -20.99
C VAL A 516 -10.34 -11.43 -22.34
N ASN A 517 -9.72 -10.25 -22.43
CA ASN A 517 -9.48 -9.54 -23.68
C ASN A 517 -8.08 -8.90 -23.66
N GLN A 518 -7.80 -8.02 -24.62
CA GLN A 518 -6.48 -7.41 -24.82
C GLN A 518 -5.98 -6.61 -23.60
N TYR A 519 -6.90 -6.04 -22.81
CA TYR A 519 -6.56 -5.08 -21.77
C TYR A 519 -7.22 -5.38 -20.42
N SER A 520 -7.94 -6.49 -20.27
CA SER A 520 -8.65 -6.79 -19.02
C SER A 520 -8.99 -8.26 -18.85
N ILE A 521 -9.14 -8.63 -17.57
CA ILE A 521 -9.73 -9.87 -17.12
C ILE A 521 -10.73 -9.53 -16.04
N LYS A 522 -12.00 -9.85 -16.27
CA LYS A 522 -13.07 -9.52 -15.33
C LYS A 522 -14.05 -10.65 -15.14
N GLN A 523 -14.63 -10.69 -13.95
CA GLN A 523 -15.69 -11.62 -13.62
C GLN A 523 -16.93 -11.35 -14.48
N VAL A 524 -17.57 -12.43 -14.94
CA VAL A 524 -18.77 -12.38 -15.77
C VAL A 524 -19.99 -12.67 -14.93
N VAL A 525 -20.95 -11.76 -14.98
CA VAL A 525 -22.33 -11.98 -14.52
C VAL A 525 -23.22 -12.07 -15.75
N THR A 526 -24.02 -13.13 -15.82
CA THR A 526 -24.99 -13.39 -16.89
C THR A 526 -26.40 -13.12 -16.38
N ASP A 527 -27.32 -12.94 -17.32
CA ASP A 527 -28.75 -13.04 -17.02
C ASP A 527 -29.19 -14.53 -16.91
N ASN A 528 -30.51 -14.73 -16.81
CA ASN A 528 -31.13 -16.05 -16.79
C ASN A 528 -30.98 -16.82 -18.10
N ASP A 529 -30.65 -16.15 -19.21
CA ASP A 529 -30.41 -16.80 -20.49
C ASP A 529 -29.00 -17.37 -20.57
N GLY A 530 -28.08 -16.97 -19.69
CA GLY A 530 -26.72 -17.49 -19.59
C GLY A 530 -25.87 -17.20 -20.82
N ILE A 531 -24.69 -17.81 -20.89
CA ILE A 531 -23.74 -17.62 -21.99
C ILE A 531 -23.23 -18.96 -22.53
N CYS A 532 -23.23 -19.13 -23.85
CA CYS A 532 -22.69 -20.31 -24.52
C CYS A 532 -21.22 -20.10 -24.88
N ILE A 533 -20.32 -20.90 -24.32
CA ILE A 533 -18.88 -20.82 -24.60
C ILE A 533 -18.43 -22.10 -25.30
N ASN A 534 -17.72 -21.97 -26.41
CA ASN A 534 -17.14 -23.09 -27.15
C ASN A 534 -15.95 -23.68 -26.37
N ASN A 535 -15.99 -24.99 -26.14
CA ASN A 535 -14.99 -25.68 -25.32
C ASN A 535 -13.60 -25.79 -25.99
N LYS A 536 -13.50 -25.49 -27.30
CA LYS A 536 -12.23 -25.59 -28.04
C LYS A 536 -11.45 -24.29 -28.07
N ASP A 537 -12.13 -23.18 -28.36
CA ASP A 537 -11.49 -21.87 -28.54
C ASP A 537 -11.93 -20.84 -27.50
N HIS A 538 -12.76 -21.25 -26.54
CA HIS A 538 -13.19 -20.45 -25.40
C HIS A 538 -13.96 -19.18 -25.79
N LYS A 539 -14.55 -19.13 -26.99
CA LYS A 539 -15.32 -17.97 -27.48
C LYS A 539 -16.82 -18.13 -27.31
N ILE A 540 -17.53 -17.01 -27.30
CA ILE A 540 -19.01 -16.99 -27.34
C ILE A 540 -19.50 -17.66 -28.62
N VAL A 541 -20.54 -18.48 -28.47
CA VAL A 541 -21.34 -18.99 -29.58
C VAL A 541 -22.65 -18.20 -29.64
N THR A 542 -22.91 -17.53 -30.76
CA THR A 542 -24.08 -16.64 -30.96
C THR A 542 -25.43 -17.35 -30.90
N ASN A 543 -25.46 -18.68 -30.80
CA ASN A 543 -26.69 -19.45 -30.68
C ASN A 543 -27.04 -19.68 -29.20
N THR A 544 -28.06 -18.97 -28.71
CA THR A 544 -28.59 -19.02 -27.32
C THR A 544 -28.95 -20.43 -26.82
N SER A 545 -29.14 -21.37 -27.74
CA SER A 545 -29.46 -22.76 -27.40
C SER A 545 -28.23 -23.68 -27.25
N CYS A 546 -27.01 -23.19 -27.52
CA CYS A 546 -25.77 -23.95 -27.57
C CYS A 546 -25.84 -25.27 -28.41
N LYS A 547 -26.80 -25.38 -29.34
CA LYS A 547 -27.21 -26.66 -29.96
C LYS A 547 -26.26 -27.22 -31.03
N LYS A 548 -25.32 -26.42 -31.56
CA LYS A 548 -24.53 -26.77 -32.78
C LYS A 548 -23.03 -26.96 -32.55
N SER A 549 -22.54 -26.74 -31.34
CA SER A 549 -21.11 -26.75 -31.01
C SER A 549 -20.88 -27.55 -29.72
N LYS A 550 -19.67 -28.13 -29.56
CA LYS A 550 -19.18 -28.62 -28.26
C LYS A 550 -18.98 -27.42 -27.33
N SER A 551 -20.09 -26.86 -26.86
CA SER A 551 -20.15 -25.64 -26.06
C SER A 551 -20.84 -25.91 -24.74
N THR A 552 -20.36 -25.25 -23.71
CA THR A 552 -20.90 -25.29 -22.36
C THR A 552 -21.72 -24.03 -22.13
N LYS A 553 -22.93 -24.19 -21.60
CA LYS A 553 -23.77 -23.06 -21.18
C LYS A 553 -23.49 -22.74 -19.73
N PHE A 554 -23.08 -21.52 -19.43
CA PHE A 554 -22.82 -21.02 -18.08
C PHE A 554 -23.93 -20.07 -17.62
N TYR A 555 -24.34 -20.19 -16.37
CA TYR A 555 -25.25 -19.29 -15.68
C TYR A 555 -24.54 -18.74 -14.44
N CYS A 556 -24.17 -17.47 -14.48
CA CYS A 556 -23.45 -16.77 -13.42
C CYS A 556 -24.31 -15.59 -12.96
N LEU A 557 -25.33 -15.84 -12.14
CA LEU A 557 -26.39 -14.84 -11.89
C LEU A 557 -25.94 -13.69 -10.97
N SER A 558 -24.88 -13.89 -10.21
CA SER A 558 -24.33 -12.91 -9.28
C SER A 558 -22.81 -13.05 -9.19
N ALA A 559 -22.12 -11.97 -8.80
CA ALA A 559 -20.68 -12.01 -8.55
C ALA A 559 -20.31 -12.86 -7.32
N ASN A 560 -21.24 -13.06 -6.38
CA ASN A 560 -20.98 -13.77 -5.13
C ASN A 560 -21.68 -15.15 -5.08
N GLU A 561 -21.96 -15.71 -6.25
CA GLU A 561 -22.57 -17.03 -6.40
C GLU A 561 -21.77 -17.88 -7.38
N THR A 562 -21.84 -19.20 -7.20
CA THR A 562 -21.23 -20.13 -8.16
C THR A 562 -21.92 -20.04 -9.52
N CYS A 563 -21.12 -20.03 -10.57
CA CYS A 563 -21.60 -20.30 -11.92
C CYS A 563 -22.03 -21.77 -12.01
N THR A 564 -23.24 -22.01 -12.49
CA THR A 564 -23.69 -23.36 -12.84
C THR A 564 -23.46 -23.59 -14.34
N ASN A 565 -23.13 -24.83 -14.72
CA ASN A 565 -22.97 -25.18 -16.11
C ASN A 565 -23.87 -26.36 -16.52
N LYS A 566 -24.34 -26.33 -17.77
CA LYS A 566 -25.01 -27.47 -18.40
C LYS A 566 -24.25 -27.81 -19.68
N LEU A 567 -23.63 -28.98 -19.70
CA LEU A 567 -23.01 -29.54 -20.90
C LEU A 567 -24.11 -29.94 -21.90
N ASN A 568 -24.14 -29.30 -23.06
CA ASN A 568 -25.07 -29.67 -24.12
C ASN A 568 -24.43 -30.75 -24.99
N LEU A 569 -24.64 -32.02 -24.63
CA LEU A 569 -24.18 -33.17 -25.42
C LEU A 569 -25.12 -33.44 -26.60
N ASN A 570 -25.23 -32.51 -27.54
CA ASN A 570 -25.77 -32.82 -28.86
C ASN A 570 -24.63 -33.27 -29.78
N ALA A 571 -24.05 -34.43 -29.46
CA ALA A 571 -23.42 -35.23 -30.49
C ALA A 571 -24.55 -35.94 -31.23
N ASN A 572 -24.66 -35.72 -32.55
CA ASN A 572 -25.37 -36.63 -33.43
C ASN A 572 -24.72 -38.02 -33.33
N ALA A 573 -25.11 -38.79 -32.31
CA ALA A 573 -24.91 -40.22 -32.25
C ALA A 573 -26.20 -40.85 -32.76
N ASN A 574 -26.22 -41.15 -34.06
CA ASN A 574 -27.13 -42.15 -34.57
C ASN A 574 -26.89 -43.45 -33.78
N GLY A 575 -27.86 -43.80 -32.93
CA GLY A 575 -28.07 -45.15 -32.41
C GLY A 575 -27.11 -45.64 -31.32
N GLY A 576 -27.32 -45.20 -30.08
CA GLY A 576 -26.75 -45.88 -28.91
C GLY A 576 -27.34 -45.36 -27.60
N LYS A 577 -28.18 -46.16 -26.94
CA LYS A 577 -28.71 -45.89 -25.60
C LYS A 577 -27.57 -45.50 -24.64
N LEU A 578 -27.61 -44.28 -24.09
CA LEU A 578 -26.75 -43.88 -22.99
C LEU A 578 -27.54 -43.90 -21.68
N LEU A 579 -27.05 -44.70 -20.73
CA LEU A 579 -27.56 -44.84 -19.37
C LEU A 579 -27.19 -43.58 -18.56
N ILE A 580 -28.19 -42.90 -18.01
CA ILE A 580 -27.97 -41.79 -17.07
C ILE A 580 -27.80 -42.39 -15.68
N ILE A 581 -26.60 -42.25 -15.10
CA ILE A 581 -26.35 -42.49 -13.68
C ILE A 581 -26.39 -41.12 -13.01
N PHE A 582 -27.38 -40.92 -12.13
CA PHE A 582 -27.33 -39.88 -11.11
C PHE A 582 -26.51 -40.42 -9.94
N ASN A 583 -25.45 -39.73 -9.54
CA ASN A 583 -24.95 -39.83 -8.17
C ASN A 583 -25.47 -38.61 -7.42
N PHE A 584 -26.22 -38.89 -6.37
CA PHE A 584 -26.64 -37.92 -5.35
C PHE A 584 -25.49 -37.57 -4.42
#